data_AF-A0A0C2GXU9-F1
#
_entry.id   AF-A0A0C2GXU9-F1
#
_cell.length_a   1.000
_cell.length_b   1.000
_cell.length_c   1.000
_cell.angle_alpha   90.00
_cell.angle_beta   90.00
_cell.angle_gamma   90.00
#
_symmetry.space_group_name_H-M   'P 1'
#
loop_
_entity.id
_entity.type
_entity.pdbx_description
1 polymer ?
#
loop_
_entity_poly.entity_id
_entity_poly.type
_entity_poly.pdbx_seq_one_letter_code
_entity_poly.pdbx_strand_id
1 'polypeptide(L)'
;MNGPPPPPCGLPQFIDKLPGDAQKKLQDIWQNYKQGVECHNKRGETRELGPPPPPCALPQFIDKLPGDAQKKLQDIWQNYKQGVECHNKRGETRELLSSLSVEVHRTISKHSPLPPPLMKAPKDVQEHFRAVLDDNAIPCGGKRKKMHELAQKVL
;
A
#
# COMPACT_ATOMS: atom_id res chain seq x y z
N MET A 1 5.92 8.77 -21.05
CA MET A 1 5.08 8.34 -19.92
C MET A 1 5.67 7.05 -19.39
N ASN A 2 6.40 7.09 -18.26
CA ASN A 2 7.02 5.89 -17.67
C ASN A 2 6.53 5.77 -16.23
N GLY A 3 5.56 4.88 -16.01
CA GLY A 3 5.08 4.56 -14.67
C GLY A 3 6.19 3.94 -13.80
N PRO A 4 6.01 3.90 -12.47
CA PRO A 4 6.99 3.28 -11.59
C PRO A 4 7.20 1.81 -12.00
N PRO A 5 8.43 1.29 -11.94
CA PRO A 5 8.67 -0.12 -12.22
C PRO A 5 7.83 -0.97 -11.27
N PRO A 6 7.17 -2.03 -11.78
CA PRO A 6 6.34 -2.89 -10.95
C PRO A 6 7.16 -3.41 -9.75
N PRO A 7 6.53 -3.67 -8.59
CA PRO A 7 7.24 -4.23 -7.46
C PRO A 7 7.90 -5.55 -7.89
N PRO A 8 9.06 -5.93 -7.31
CA PRO A 8 9.81 -7.10 -7.75
C PRO A 8 8.86 -8.30 -7.89
N CYS A 9 8.77 -8.81 -9.11
CA CYS A 9 7.85 -9.86 -9.48
C CYS A 9 8.42 -11.18 -8.97
N GLY A 10 7.73 -11.76 -7.99
CA GLY A 10 8.15 -12.97 -7.28
C GLY A 10 7.12 -13.37 -6.24
N LEU A 11 7.38 -14.49 -5.57
CA LEU A 11 6.50 -15.07 -4.57
C LEU A 11 6.06 -14.00 -3.53
N PRO A 12 4.75 -13.81 -3.30
CA PRO A 12 4.28 -12.78 -2.39
C PRO A 12 4.74 -13.02 -0.95
N GLN A 13 5.14 -11.94 -0.26
CA GLN A 13 5.60 -11.99 1.14
C GLN A 13 4.55 -12.44 2.16
N PHE A 14 3.28 -12.58 1.76
CA PHE A 14 2.22 -13.08 2.62
C PHE A 14 2.05 -14.60 2.56
N ILE A 15 2.85 -15.31 1.76
CA ILE A 15 2.68 -16.76 1.58
C ILE A 15 2.76 -17.52 2.90
N ASP A 16 3.70 -17.16 3.78
CA ASP A 16 3.89 -17.79 5.10
C ASP A 16 2.66 -17.67 6.03
N LYS A 17 1.72 -16.77 5.69
CA LYS A 17 0.49 -16.52 6.45
C LYS A 17 -0.72 -17.28 5.92
N LEU A 18 -0.58 -17.99 4.81
CA LEU A 18 -1.64 -18.78 4.21
C LEU A 18 -1.62 -20.24 4.69
N PRO A 19 -2.76 -20.93 4.72
CA PRO A 19 -2.81 -22.36 5.00
C PRO A 19 -2.01 -23.14 3.95
N GLY A 20 -1.40 -24.27 4.35
CA GLY A 20 -0.39 -24.99 3.55
C GLY A 20 -0.84 -25.41 2.13
N ASP A 21 -2.13 -25.62 1.91
CA ASP A 21 -2.70 -25.88 0.57
C ASP A 21 -2.61 -24.64 -0.35
N ALA A 22 -2.93 -23.45 0.17
CA ALA A 22 -2.81 -22.18 -0.54
C ALA A 22 -1.35 -21.79 -0.75
N GLN A 23 -0.45 -22.13 0.18
CA GLN A 23 0.99 -21.97 -0.01
C GLN A 23 1.51 -22.81 -1.18
N LYS A 24 1.16 -24.10 -1.24
CA LYS A 24 1.58 -24.98 -2.34
C LYS A 24 1.06 -24.49 -3.69
N LYS A 25 -0.20 -24.04 -3.76
CA LYS A 25 -0.79 -23.46 -4.98
C LYS A 25 -0.05 -22.20 -5.43
N LEU A 26 0.30 -21.31 -4.50
CA LEU A 26 1.12 -20.14 -4.83
C LEU A 26 2.54 -20.54 -5.26
N GLN A 27 3.17 -21.50 -4.60
CA GLN A 27 4.46 -21.99 -5.06
C GLN A 27 4.37 -22.53 -6.49
N ASP A 28 3.35 -23.33 -6.82
CA ASP A 28 3.12 -23.89 -8.16
C ASP A 28 2.89 -22.82 -9.24
N ILE A 29 2.06 -21.80 -8.95
CA ILE A 29 1.81 -20.65 -9.84
C ILE A 29 3.12 -19.91 -10.20
N TRP A 30 4.05 -19.85 -9.24
CA TRP A 30 5.30 -19.11 -9.36
C TRP A 30 6.52 -19.98 -9.71
N GLN A 31 6.42 -21.33 -9.64
CA GLN A 31 7.50 -22.29 -9.93
C GLN A 31 8.02 -22.19 -11.37
N ASN A 32 7.14 -21.82 -12.32
CA ASN A 32 7.49 -21.67 -13.74
C ASN A 32 7.59 -20.20 -14.20
N TYR A 33 7.60 -19.23 -13.27
CA TYR A 33 7.65 -17.82 -13.62
C TYR A 33 9.00 -17.44 -14.22
N LYS A 34 9.01 -16.97 -15.47
CA LYS A 34 10.18 -16.39 -16.14
C LYS A 34 10.10 -14.86 -16.11
N GLN A 35 11.20 -14.20 -15.80
CA GLN A 35 11.27 -12.74 -15.83
C GLN A 35 10.97 -12.26 -17.26
N GLY A 36 9.83 -11.60 -17.46
CA GLY A 36 9.35 -11.17 -18.79
C GLY A 36 7.92 -11.60 -19.12
N VAL A 37 7.33 -12.58 -18.40
CA VAL A 37 5.88 -12.81 -18.47
C VAL A 37 5.15 -11.72 -17.67
N GLU A 38 4.05 -11.18 -18.18
CA GLU A 38 3.28 -10.09 -17.57
C GLU A 38 2.92 -10.40 -16.11
N CYS A 39 3.73 -9.85 -15.21
CA CYS A 39 3.62 -9.95 -13.76
C CYS A 39 2.24 -9.55 -13.22
N HIS A 40 1.50 -8.75 -14.00
CA HIS A 40 0.12 -8.35 -13.72
C HIS A 40 -0.85 -9.55 -13.70
N ASN A 41 -0.72 -10.47 -14.66
CA ASN A 41 -1.62 -11.63 -14.81
C ASN A 41 -1.40 -12.64 -13.68
N LYS A 42 -0.12 -12.95 -13.39
CA LYS A 42 0.26 -13.83 -12.27
C LYS A 42 -0.12 -13.25 -10.91
N ARG A 43 -0.07 -11.92 -10.73
CA ARG A 43 -0.61 -11.25 -9.53
C ARG A 43 -2.13 -11.33 -9.43
N GLY A 44 -2.85 -11.35 -10.55
CA GLY A 44 -4.29 -11.62 -10.59
C GLY A 44 -4.60 -13.02 -10.05
N GLU A 45 -3.93 -14.05 -10.57
CA GLU A 45 -4.08 -15.44 -10.10
C GLU A 45 -3.74 -15.60 -8.61
N THR A 46 -2.72 -14.86 -8.15
CA THR A 46 -2.29 -14.85 -6.75
C THR A 46 -3.27 -14.13 -5.83
N ARG A 47 -4.05 -13.16 -6.34
CA ARG A 47 -5.04 -12.40 -5.55
C ARG A 47 -6.19 -13.29 -5.07
N GLU A 48 -6.59 -14.27 -5.88
CA GLU A 48 -7.63 -15.25 -5.51
C GLU A 48 -7.23 -16.14 -4.33
N LEU A 49 -5.92 -16.32 -4.13
CA LEU A 49 -5.34 -17.08 -3.02
C LEU A 49 -4.87 -16.20 -1.85
N GLY A 50 -4.92 -14.88 -2.03
CA GLY A 50 -4.56 -13.91 -0.99
C GLY A 50 -5.63 -13.83 0.11
N PRO A 51 -5.32 -13.15 1.23
CA PRO A 51 -6.34 -12.84 2.22
C PRO A 51 -7.51 -12.13 1.52
N PRO A 52 -8.76 -12.44 1.90
CA PRO A 52 -9.92 -11.82 1.30
C PRO A 52 -9.75 -10.30 1.39
N PRO A 53 -10.13 -9.55 0.34
CA PRO A 53 -10.09 -8.12 0.41
C PRO A 53 -10.85 -7.68 1.67
N PRO A 54 -10.41 -6.61 2.36
CA PRO A 54 -11.11 -6.15 3.54
C PRO A 54 -12.60 -6.00 3.23
N PRO A 55 -13.50 -6.18 4.21
CA PRO A 55 -14.92 -5.99 3.95
C PRO A 55 -15.14 -4.59 3.36
N CYS A 56 -15.98 -4.52 2.34
CA CYS A 56 -16.38 -3.28 1.72
C CYS A 56 -17.35 -2.57 2.65
N ALA A 57 -16.82 -1.71 3.50
CA ALA A 57 -17.54 -0.98 4.51
C ALA A 57 -16.86 0.36 4.74
N LEU A 58 -17.55 1.25 5.45
CA LEU A 58 -16.99 2.51 5.89
C LEU A 58 -15.64 2.25 6.61
N PRO A 59 -14.55 2.91 6.21
CA PRO A 59 -13.25 2.67 6.82
C PRO A 59 -13.24 3.00 8.31
N GLN A 60 -12.64 2.12 9.13
CA GLN A 60 -12.57 2.28 10.60
C GLN A 60 -11.75 3.50 11.06
N PHE A 61 -10.97 4.11 10.17
CA PHE A 61 -10.15 5.28 10.49
C PHE A 61 -10.91 6.59 10.31
N ILE A 62 -12.22 6.56 10.04
CA ILE A 62 -13.01 7.75 9.76
C ILE A 62 -12.94 8.81 10.86
N ASP A 63 -12.89 8.39 12.13
CA ASP A 63 -12.81 9.30 13.28
C ASP A 63 -11.45 10.01 13.40
N LYS A 64 -10.47 9.62 12.59
CA LYS A 64 -9.15 10.27 12.50
C LYS A 64 -9.07 11.32 11.39
N LEU A 65 -10.11 11.42 10.56
CA LEU A 65 -10.17 12.41 9.50
C LEU A 65 -10.63 13.77 10.06
N PRO A 66 -10.16 14.89 9.49
CA PRO A 66 -10.73 16.19 9.78
C PRO A 66 -12.21 16.22 9.39
N GLY A 67 -13.03 16.97 10.11
CA GLY A 67 -14.51 16.93 9.99
C GLY A 67 -15.05 17.09 8.57
N ASP A 68 -14.40 17.90 7.72
CA ASP A 68 -14.75 18.02 6.29
C ASP A 68 -14.54 16.71 5.51
N ALA A 69 -13.39 16.07 5.70
CA ALA A 69 -13.06 14.81 5.05
C ALA A 69 -13.87 13.64 5.62
N GLN A 70 -14.21 13.69 6.91
CA GLN A 70 -15.13 12.74 7.53
C GLN A 70 -16.51 12.81 6.90
N LYS A 71 -17.09 14.00 6.72
CA LYS A 71 -18.37 14.19 6.04
C LYS A 71 -18.34 13.70 4.59
N LYS A 72 -17.29 14.05 3.84
CA LYS A 72 -17.11 13.56 2.46
C LYS A 72 -16.99 12.04 2.40
N LEU A 73 -16.27 11.43 3.33
CA LEU A 73 -16.16 9.97 3.39
C LEU A 73 -17.51 9.32 3.75
N GLN A 74 -18.27 9.89 4.68
CA GLN A 74 -19.63 9.42 4.95
C GLN A 74 -20.51 9.53 3.71
N ASP A 75 -20.44 10.63 2.96
CA ASP A 75 -21.20 10.85 1.73
C ASP A 75 -20.87 9.83 0.64
N ILE A 76 -19.58 9.52 0.43
CA ILE A 76 -19.13 8.48 -0.52
C ILE A 76 -19.76 7.12 -0.19
N TRP A 77 -19.86 6.78 1.10
CA TRP A 77 -20.32 5.48 1.58
C TRP A 77 -21.81 5.44 2.00
N GLN A 78 -22.53 6.57 2.04
CA GLN A 78 -23.90 6.66 2.58
C GLN A 78 -24.91 5.78 1.83
N ASN A 79 -24.71 5.62 0.52
CA ASN A 79 -25.57 4.83 -0.35
C ASN A 79 -24.98 3.45 -0.69
N TYR A 80 -23.88 3.07 -0.03
CA TYR A 80 -23.23 1.79 -0.30
C TYR A 80 -24.08 0.64 0.23
N LYS A 81 -24.43 -0.29 -0.66
CA LYS A 81 -25.08 -1.57 -0.31
C LYS A 81 -24.11 -2.72 -0.59
N GLN A 82 -24.11 -3.69 0.32
CA GLN A 82 -23.27 -4.88 0.21
C GLN A 82 -23.59 -5.61 -1.11
N GLY A 83 -22.59 -5.78 -1.98
CA GLY A 83 -22.76 -6.35 -3.33
C GLY A 83 -22.74 -5.33 -4.49
N VAL A 84 -22.78 -4.03 -4.20
CA VAL A 84 -22.57 -2.95 -5.21
C VAL A 84 -21.08 -2.59 -5.30
N GLU A 85 -20.66 -1.99 -6.42
CA GLU A 85 -19.27 -1.68 -6.82
C GLU A 85 -18.40 -1.02 -5.73
N CYS A 86 -17.89 -1.86 -4.83
CA CYS A 86 -16.96 -1.50 -3.78
C CYS A 86 -15.67 -0.89 -4.34
N HIS A 87 -15.28 -1.31 -5.55
CA HIS A 87 -14.11 -0.79 -6.23
C HIS A 87 -14.21 0.73 -6.45
N ASN A 88 -15.39 1.23 -6.87
CA ASN A 88 -15.60 2.65 -7.10
C ASN A 88 -15.55 3.43 -5.79
N LYS A 89 -16.23 2.96 -4.74
CA LYS A 89 -16.20 3.61 -3.41
C LYS A 89 -14.80 3.65 -2.80
N ARG A 90 -14.00 2.61 -3.02
CA ARG A 90 -12.59 2.59 -2.64
C ARG A 90 -11.74 3.54 -3.48
N GLY A 91 -12.02 3.67 -4.76
CA GLY A 91 -11.40 4.66 -5.65
C GLY A 91 -11.64 6.08 -5.16
N GLU A 92 -12.91 6.44 -4.93
CA GLU A 92 -13.33 7.75 -4.40
C GLU A 92 -12.70 8.02 -3.02
N THR A 93 -12.71 7.01 -2.13
CA THR A 93 -12.05 7.12 -0.82
C THR A 93 -10.55 7.39 -0.98
N ARG A 94 -9.88 6.72 -1.92
CA ARG A 94 -8.46 6.90 -2.14
C ARG A 94 -8.14 8.29 -2.72
N GLU A 95 -9.00 8.80 -3.59
CA GLU A 95 -8.87 10.15 -4.15
C GLU A 95 -9.08 11.21 -3.07
N LEU A 96 -10.14 11.08 -2.26
CA LEU A 96 -10.37 11.92 -1.10
C LEU A 96 -9.15 11.93 -0.19
N LEU A 97 -8.66 10.75 0.22
CA LEU A 97 -7.47 10.64 1.04
C LEU A 97 -6.27 11.31 0.36
N SER A 98 -6.02 11.05 -0.93
CA SER A 98 -4.89 11.63 -1.65
C SER A 98 -4.91 13.17 -1.69
N SER A 99 -6.08 13.80 -1.58
CA SER A 99 -6.21 15.26 -1.49
C SER A 99 -5.88 15.83 -0.10
N LEU A 100 -5.82 14.98 0.94
CA LEU A 100 -5.53 15.39 2.32
C LEU A 100 -4.03 15.59 2.53
N SER A 101 -3.71 16.38 3.56
CA SER A 101 -2.33 16.66 3.96
C SER A 101 -1.59 15.40 4.41
N VAL A 102 -0.26 15.42 4.29
CA VAL A 102 0.63 14.35 4.73
C VAL A 102 0.44 14.05 6.23
N GLU A 103 0.15 15.07 7.03
CA GLU A 103 -0.11 14.92 8.47
C GLU A 103 -1.35 14.06 8.74
N VAL A 104 -2.47 14.34 8.06
CA VAL A 104 -3.69 13.53 8.18
C VAL A 104 -3.44 12.11 7.69
N HIS A 105 -2.70 11.93 6.59
CA HIS A 105 -2.28 10.61 6.12
C HIS A 105 -1.50 9.81 7.16
N ARG A 106 -0.61 10.45 7.92
CA ARG A 106 0.16 9.79 8.99
C ARG A 106 -0.71 9.31 10.14
N THR A 107 -1.82 9.98 10.43
CA THR A 107 -2.76 9.54 11.48
C THR A 107 -3.58 8.30 11.07
N ILE A 108 -3.83 8.16 9.76
CA ILE A 108 -4.71 7.15 9.18
C ILE A 108 -3.93 5.91 8.73
N SER A 109 -2.83 6.14 8.00
CA SER A 109 -1.97 5.09 7.49
C SER A 109 -0.97 4.70 8.57
N LYS A 110 -0.87 3.40 8.86
CA LYS A 110 0.29 2.88 9.59
C LYS A 110 1.53 3.29 8.79
N HIS A 111 2.49 3.97 9.43
CA HIS A 111 3.73 4.40 8.78
C HIS A 111 4.27 3.27 7.90
N SER A 112 4.69 3.62 6.69
CA SER A 112 5.38 2.67 5.83
C SER A 112 6.54 2.07 6.64
N PRO A 113 6.60 0.73 6.78
CA PRO A 113 7.57 0.11 7.65
C PRO A 113 8.98 0.52 7.21
N LEU A 114 9.77 1.03 8.16
CA LEU A 114 11.16 1.36 7.88
C LEU A 114 11.92 0.07 7.52
N PRO A 115 12.81 0.12 6.53
CA PRO A 115 13.75 -0.96 6.27
C PRO A 115 14.47 -1.39 7.56
N PRO A 116 14.74 -2.69 7.77
CA PRO A 116 15.45 -3.21 8.95
C PRO A 116 16.73 -2.45 9.35
N PRO A 117 17.63 -2.03 8.43
CA PRO A 117 18.82 -1.28 8.82
C PRO A 117 18.48 0.08 9.43
N LEU A 118 17.40 0.73 8.99
CA LEU A 118 16.97 2.03 9.49
C LEU A 118 16.23 1.93 10.83
N MET A 119 15.65 0.77 11.17
CA MET A 119 15.04 0.56 12.49
C MET A 119 16.05 0.66 13.65
N LYS A 120 17.34 0.41 13.38
CA LYS A 120 18.43 0.52 14.36
C LYS A 120 19.05 1.92 14.42
N ALA A 121 18.71 2.81 13.49
CA ALA A 121 19.24 4.17 13.44
C ALA A 121 18.61 5.07 14.52
N PRO A 122 19.23 6.21 14.87
CA PRO A 122 18.64 7.20 15.78
C PRO A 122 17.26 7.67 15.30
N LYS A 123 16.37 8.03 16.25
CA LYS A 123 14.98 8.44 15.93
C LYS A 123 14.92 9.62 14.95
N ASP A 124 15.86 10.55 15.06
CA ASP A 124 15.99 11.72 14.20
C ASP A 124 16.25 11.32 12.73
N VAL A 125 17.22 10.42 12.53
CA VAL A 125 17.51 9.81 11.23
C VAL A 125 16.29 9.05 10.70
N GLN A 126 15.63 8.24 11.53
CA GLN A 126 14.41 7.52 11.15
C GLN A 126 13.31 8.45 10.66
N GLU A 127 13.14 9.62 11.29
CA GLU A 127 12.12 10.59 10.94
C GLU A 127 12.37 11.20 9.55
N HIS A 128 13.62 11.50 9.19
CA HIS A 128 13.97 11.95 7.85
C HIS A 128 13.58 10.93 6.76
N PHE A 129 13.83 9.63 7.01
CA PHE A 129 13.42 8.59 6.06
C PHE A 129 11.89 8.41 6.01
N ARG A 130 11.20 8.48 7.15
CA ARG A 130 9.72 8.46 7.19
C ARG A 130 9.13 9.64 6.44
N ALA A 131 9.73 10.83 6.53
CA ALA A 131 9.26 12.00 5.79
C ALA A 131 9.28 11.77 4.28
N VAL A 132 10.34 11.17 3.75
CA VAL A 132 10.43 10.81 2.32
C VAL A 132 9.44 9.71 1.95
N LEU A 133 9.21 8.73 2.83
CA LEU A 133 8.28 7.62 2.59
C LEU A 133 6.80 8.05 2.64
N ASP A 134 6.45 8.99 3.51
CA ASP A 134 5.09 9.48 3.70
C ASP A 134 4.74 10.64 2.74
N ASP A 135 5.72 11.22 2.07
CA ASP A 135 5.50 12.29 1.09
C ASP A 135 4.82 11.73 -0.17
N ASN A 136 3.54 12.08 -0.34
CA ASN A 136 2.71 11.64 -1.47
C ASN A 136 3.03 12.39 -2.77
N ALA A 137 3.75 13.51 -2.73
CA ALA A 137 4.20 14.22 -3.92
C ALA A 137 5.36 13.49 -4.61
N ILE A 138 6.07 12.61 -3.88
CA ILE A 138 7.12 11.78 -4.46
C ILE A 138 6.52 10.46 -4.96
N PRO A 139 6.54 10.16 -6.27
CA PRO A 139 6.14 8.85 -6.76
C PRO A 139 7.05 7.75 -6.19
N CYS A 140 6.55 6.52 -6.06
CA CYS A 140 7.28 5.41 -5.44
C CYS A 140 8.71 5.20 -5.99
N GLY A 141 8.92 5.40 -7.29
CA GLY A 141 10.25 5.34 -7.92
C GLY A 141 11.19 6.46 -7.47
N GLY A 142 10.67 7.67 -7.26
CA GLY A 142 11.43 8.83 -6.76
C GLY A 142 11.80 8.71 -5.28
N LYS A 143 10.96 8.04 -4.47
CA LYS A 143 11.22 7.82 -3.04
C LYS A 143 12.52 7.06 -2.83
N ARG A 144 12.79 6.03 -3.65
CA ARG A 144 14.02 5.24 -3.58
C ARG A 144 15.28 6.10 -3.81
N LYS A 145 15.25 7.00 -4.80
CA LYS A 145 16.38 7.89 -5.10
C LYS A 145 16.63 8.85 -3.94
N LYS A 146 15.58 9.52 -3.47
CA LYS A 146 15.66 10.43 -2.32
C LYS A 146 16.13 9.73 -1.04
N MET A 147 15.68 8.50 -0.78
CA MET A 147 16.17 7.70 0.35
C MET A 147 17.66 7.37 0.21
N HIS A 148 18.14 7.03 -1.00
CA HIS A 148 19.56 6.76 -1.23
C HIS A 148 20.41 8.01 -1.01
N GLU A 149 19.98 9.16 -1.54
CA GLU A 149 20.63 10.46 -1.34
C GLU A 149 20.63 10.88 0.13
N LEU A 150 19.51 10.63 0.84
CA LEU A 150 19.41 10.90 2.26
C LEU A 150 20.36 10.00 3.06
N ALA A 151 20.42 8.71 2.74
CA ALA A 151 21.32 7.76 3.38
C ALA A 151 22.80 8.18 3.24
N GLN A 152 23.23 8.65 2.08
CA GLN A 152 24.60 9.16 1.90
C GLN A 152 24.94 10.40 2.75
N LYS A 153 23.94 11.13 3.24
CA LYS A 153 24.14 12.35 4.04
C LYS A 153 24.09 12.10 5.55
N VAL A 154 23.30 11.10 5.99
CA VAL A 154 22.95 10.91 7.41
C VAL A 154 23.46 9.59 8.00
N LEU A 155 24.01 8.69 7.17
CA LEU A 155 24.62 7.42 7.56
C LEU A 155 26.06 7.35 7.04
#